data_AF-A0A7Y9XYN2-F1
#
_entry.id   AF-A0A7Y9XYN2-F1
#
_cell.length_a   1.000
_cell.length_b   1.000
_cell.length_c   1.000
_cell.angle_alpha   90.00
_cell.angle_beta   90.00
_cell.angle_gamma   90.00
#
_symmetry.space_group_name_H-M   'P 1'
#
loop_
_entity.id
_entity.type
_entity.pdbx_description
1 polymer ?
#
loop_
_entity_poly.entity_id
_entity_poly.type
_entity_poly.pdbx_seq_one_letter_code
_entity_poly.pdbx_strand_id
1 'polypeptide(L)'
;MSRMFLAAVSTLAALAVATPAQAQGTGESVNQLIIYGDDACPPSTADQITVCARKDESERYRIPEALRQSDDPANESWTNRVIAYETVGDTGIQSCSPTGAGGWTGCLGEFIDNAYAERDTDASVRFSQLIEEERARRLAAIDAEAEETQSRVEEAEREYFERQQAEAQAASNDETGTPEEELPSPE
;
A
#
# COMPACT_ATOMS: atom_id res chain seq x y z
N MET A 1 -31.87 -64.77 -17.41
CA MET A 1 -30.94 -64.00 -18.28
C MET A 1 -31.44 -62.56 -18.25
N SER A 2 -30.76 -61.50 -17.81
CA SER A 2 -29.42 -61.28 -17.28
C SER A 2 -29.46 -59.99 -16.44
N ARG A 3 -28.97 -60.07 -15.19
CA ARG A 3 -28.19 -59.08 -14.40
C ARG A 3 -28.57 -57.59 -14.29
N MET A 4 -29.06 -57.27 -13.08
CA MET A 4 -28.66 -56.21 -12.14
C MET A 4 -27.36 -55.39 -12.39
N PHE A 5 -27.46 -54.11 -11.95
CA PHE A 5 -26.46 -53.23 -11.31
C PHE A 5 -25.21 -52.78 -12.09
N LEU A 6 -25.01 -51.46 -12.19
CA LEU A 6 -23.94 -50.67 -11.53
C LEU A 6 -23.52 -49.42 -12.34
N ALA A 7 -23.44 -48.29 -11.60
CA ALA A 7 -22.48 -47.19 -11.75
C ALA A 7 -22.64 -46.29 -13.01
N ALA A 8 -22.37 -44.99 -12.98
CA ALA A 8 -21.60 -44.21 -12.04
C ALA A 8 -22.14 -42.78 -11.95
N VAL A 9 -22.21 -42.32 -10.71
CA VAL A 9 -22.25 -40.92 -10.27
C VAL A 9 -21.26 -40.09 -11.08
N SER A 10 -21.76 -39.16 -11.90
CA SER A 10 -20.96 -38.14 -12.57
C SER A 10 -20.81 -36.94 -11.64
N THR A 11 -20.06 -37.12 -10.55
CA THR A 11 -19.47 -36.02 -9.77
C THR A 11 -18.32 -35.43 -10.58
N LEU A 12 -18.58 -34.40 -11.39
CA LEU A 12 -17.52 -33.53 -11.91
C LEU A 12 -18.01 -32.09 -11.97
N ALA A 13 -17.09 -31.19 -11.61
CA ALA A 13 -17.24 -29.74 -11.52
C ALA A 13 -18.00 -29.24 -10.28
N ALA A 14 -17.41 -29.48 -9.10
CA ALA A 14 -17.29 -28.39 -8.15
C ALA A 14 -16.51 -27.27 -8.86
N LEU A 15 -17.24 -26.36 -9.52
CA LEU A 15 -16.69 -25.05 -9.84
C LEU A 15 -16.34 -24.43 -8.50
N ALA A 16 -15.05 -24.44 -8.18
CA ALA A 16 -14.48 -23.43 -7.32
C ALA A 16 -14.80 -22.09 -7.97
N VAL A 17 -15.94 -21.51 -7.60
CA VAL A 17 -16.16 -20.08 -7.73
C VAL A 17 -15.09 -19.48 -6.83
N ALA A 18 -13.97 -19.12 -7.45
CA ALA A 18 -13.02 -18.20 -6.88
C ALA A 18 -13.83 -16.95 -6.52
N THR A 19 -14.21 -16.83 -5.26
CA THR A 19 -14.79 -15.62 -4.72
C THR A 19 -13.67 -14.58 -4.70
N PRO A 20 -13.76 -13.49 -5.48
CA PRO A 20 -12.84 -12.38 -5.36
C PRO A 20 -13.26 -11.58 -4.12
N ALA A 21 -13.03 -12.10 -2.93
CA ALA A 21 -13.42 -11.45 -1.68
C ALA A 21 -12.27 -11.29 -0.68
N GLN A 22 -11.04 -11.64 -1.09
CA GLN A 22 -9.81 -11.41 -0.34
C GLN A 22 -9.04 -10.27 -1.01
N ALA A 23 -9.64 -9.08 -1.07
CA ALA A 23 -8.98 -7.83 -1.48
C ALA A 23 -9.41 -6.63 -0.63
N GLN A 24 -10.31 -6.81 0.33
CA GLN A 24 -10.55 -5.82 1.38
C GLN A 24 -9.56 -6.12 2.50
N GLY A 25 -8.41 -5.47 2.47
CA GLY A 25 -7.41 -5.55 3.53
C GLY A 25 -8.07 -5.32 4.89
N THR A 26 -7.73 -6.18 5.85
CA THR A 26 -7.79 -5.96 7.31
C THR A 26 -8.81 -4.92 7.78
N GLY A 27 -10.00 -5.33 8.23
CA GLY A 27 -10.97 -4.73 9.18
C GLY A 27 -11.11 -3.22 9.46
N GLU A 28 -10.29 -2.33 8.94
CA GLU A 28 -10.24 -0.91 9.23
C GLU A 28 -11.11 -0.15 8.23
N SER A 29 -12.10 0.55 8.76
CA SER A 29 -12.90 1.48 7.95
C SER A 29 -12.11 2.77 7.71
N VAL A 30 -12.10 3.30 6.48
CA VAL A 30 -11.44 4.57 6.17
C VAL A 30 -12.48 5.68 6.09
N ASN A 31 -12.37 6.67 6.98
CA ASN A 31 -13.20 7.86 7.01
C ASN A 31 -12.43 9.03 6.37
N GLN A 32 -12.89 9.50 5.21
CA GLN A 32 -12.21 10.55 4.44
C GLN A 32 -12.96 11.86 4.60
N LEU A 33 -12.30 12.87 5.17
CA LEU A 33 -12.88 14.21 5.37
C LEU A 33 -11.97 15.29 4.77
N ILE A 34 -12.59 16.35 4.28
CA ILE A 34 -11.90 17.58 3.88
C ILE A 34 -12.19 18.62 4.96
N ILE A 35 -11.15 19.12 5.62
CA ILE A 35 -11.25 20.15 6.66
C ILE A 35 -10.76 21.48 6.10
N TYR A 36 -11.37 22.59 6.52
CA TYR A 36 -11.03 23.93 6.03
C TYR A 36 -10.39 24.76 7.16
N GLY A 37 -9.35 25.53 6.82
CA GLY A 37 -8.66 26.40 7.75
C GLY A 37 -8.13 25.63 8.97
N ASP A 38 -8.56 26.04 10.16
CA ASP A 38 -8.18 25.47 11.46
C ASP A 38 -9.23 24.52 12.05
N ASP A 39 -10.17 24.03 11.24
CA ASP A 39 -11.15 23.03 11.70
C ASP A 39 -10.44 21.79 12.27
N ALA A 40 -11.01 21.23 13.35
CA ALA A 40 -10.46 20.08 14.02
C ALA A 40 -10.68 18.79 13.19
N CYS A 41 -9.59 18.09 12.88
CA CYS A 41 -9.66 16.74 12.33
C CYS A 41 -10.01 15.73 13.45
N PRO A 42 -11.05 14.90 13.32
CA PRO A 42 -11.31 13.84 14.27
C PRO A 42 -10.12 12.86 14.34
N PRO A 43 -9.69 12.42 15.53
CA PRO A 43 -8.61 11.45 15.65
C PRO A 43 -9.01 10.10 15.02
N SER A 44 -8.03 9.38 14.47
CA SER A 44 -8.22 7.99 14.05
C SER A 44 -8.40 7.09 15.29
N THR A 45 -9.20 6.03 15.16
CA THR A 45 -9.36 4.98 16.18
C THR A 45 -8.69 3.68 15.72
N ALA A 46 -8.64 2.66 16.58
CA ALA A 46 -8.05 1.35 16.25
C ALA A 46 -8.79 0.63 15.10
N ASP A 47 -10.08 0.91 14.90
CA ASP A 47 -10.93 0.27 13.89
C ASP A 47 -11.27 1.22 12.71
N GLN A 48 -10.90 2.50 12.81
CA GLN A 48 -11.22 3.52 11.82
C GLN A 48 -10.07 4.50 11.59
N ILE A 49 -9.58 4.53 10.36
CA ILE A 49 -8.57 5.47 9.90
C ILE A 49 -9.28 6.73 9.41
N THR A 50 -9.12 7.84 10.14
CA THR A 50 -9.61 9.15 9.70
C THR A 50 -8.50 9.90 8.97
N VAL A 51 -8.70 10.17 7.68
CA VAL A 51 -7.77 10.95 6.85
C VAL A 51 -8.42 12.31 6.57
N CYS A 52 -7.78 13.37 7.05
CA CYS A 52 -8.22 14.73 6.82
C CYS A 52 -7.31 15.44 5.80
N ALA A 53 -7.83 15.74 4.62
CA ALA A 53 -7.18 16.65 3.71
C ALA A 53 -7.47 18.10 4.16
N ARG A 54 -6.44 18.85 4.56
CA ARG A 54 -6.60 20.25 4.99
C ARG A 54 -6.53 21.19 3.79
N LYS A 55 -7.54 22.04 3.65
CA LYS A 55 -7.60 23.13 2.66
C LYS A 55 -7.66 24.48 3.35
N ASP A 56 -7.27 25.54 2.65
CA ASP A 56 -7.38 26.91 3.16
C ASP A 56 -8.86 27.31 3.39
N GLU A 57 -9.13 28.23 4.31
CA GLU A 57 -10.50 28.68 4.60
C GLU A 57 -11.17 29.32 3.37
N SER A 58 -10.39 30.01 2.52
CA SER A 58 -10.89 30.60 1.28
C SER A 58 -11.39 29.56 0.25
N GLU A 59 -11.04 28.29 0.42
CA GLU A 59 -11.42 27.19 -0.47
C GLU A 59 -12.82 26.63 -0.18
N ARG A 60 -13.43 26.98 0.96
CA ARG A 60 -14.74 26.44 1.40
C ARG A 60 -15.89 26.73 0.44
N TYR A 61 -15.87 27.89 -0.23
CA TYR A 61 -16.91 28.32 -1.16
C TYR A 61 -16.42 28.43 -2.61
N ARG A 62 -15.18 28.02 -2.87
CA ARG A 62 -14.55 28.10 -4.19
C ARG A 62 -14.70 26.76 -4.90
N ILE A 63 -14.73 26.77 -6.24
CA ILE A 63 -14.63 25.53 -7.03
C ILE A 63 -13.35 24.81 -6.59
N PRO A 64 -13.40 23.53 -6.17
CA PRO A 64 -12.23 22.80 -5.69
C PRO A 64 -11.06 22.89 -6.67
N GLU A 65 -9.84 23.05 -6.16
CA GLU A 65 -8.64 23.19 -6.99
C GLU A 65 -8.48 22.11 -8.08
N ALA A 66 -8.77 20.85 -7.77
CA ALA A 66 -8.72 19.75 -8.75
C ALA A 66 -9.69 19.94 -9.93
N LEU A 67 -10.75 20.73 -9.75
CA LEU A 67 -11.73 21.06 -10.78
C LEU A 67 -11.49 22.43 -11.42
N ARG A 68 -10.41 23.13 -11.03
CA ARG A 68 -9.95 24.37 -11.70
C ARG A 68 -9.10 24.06 -12.91
N GLN A 69 -9.46 23.03 -13.65
CA GLN A 69 -8.90 22.81 -14.97
C GLN A 69 -9.56 23.83 -15.91
N SER A 70 -8.74 24.47 -16.73
CA SER A 70 -9.22 25.42 -17.72
C SER A 70 -8.84 24.88 -19.08
N ASP A 71 -9.85 24.40 -19.81
CA ASP A 71 -9.74 24.00 -21.22
C ASP A 71 -9.65 25.22 -22.16
N ASP A 72 -9.18 26.37 -21.63
CA ASP A 72 -8.99 27.56 -22.44
C ASP A 72 -7.79 27.31 -23.38
N PRO A 73 -7.97 27.42 -24.70
CA PRO A 73 -6.88 27.27 -25.67
C PRO A 73 -5.74 28.30 -25.48
N ALA A 74 -5.93 29.33 -24.65
CA ALA A 74 -4.86 30.21 -24.20
C ALA A 74 -3.83 29.52 -23.27
N ASN A 75 -4.18 28.43 -22.60
CA ASN A 75 -3.29 27.67 -21.72
C ASN A 75 -2.39 26.69 -22.48
N GLU A 76 -2.69 26.41 -23.75
CA GLU A 76 -1.86 25.55 -24.58
C GLU A 76 -0.59 26.25 -25.05
N SER A 77 0.51 25.50 -25.14
CA SER A 77 1.76 26.02 -25.69
C SER A 77 1.57 26.46 -27.14
N TRP A 78 2.23 27.56 -27.53
CA TRP A 78 2.18 28.04 -28.91
C TRP A 78 2.56 26.95 -29.93
N THR A 79 3.55 26.13 -29.59
CA THR A 79 4.00 25.02 -30.43
C THR A 79 2.89 24.00 -30.68
N ASN A 80 2.15 23.59 -29.63
CA ASN A 80 1.04 22.64 -29.78
C ASN A 80 -0.07 23.21 -30.65
N ARG A 81 -0.36 24.50 -30.51
CA ARG A 81 -1.35 25.20 -31.33
C ARG A 81 -0.96 25.22 -32.81
N VAL A 82 0.32 25.47 -33.11
CA VAL A 82 0.84 25.42 -34.48
C VAL A 82 0.73 24.00 -35.06
N ILE A 83 1.11 22.97 -34.29
CA ILE A 83 0.96 21.56 -34.71
C ILE A 83 -0.51 21.25 -35.01
N ALA A 84 -1.43 21.68 -34.15
CA ALA A 84 -2.86 21.49 -34.37
C ALA A 84 -3.34 22.18 -35.65
N TYR A 85 -2.84 23.38 -35.97
CA TYR A 85 -3.18 24.05 -37.23
C TYR A 85 -2.62 23.33 -38.47
N GLU A 86 -1.44 22.70 -38.37
CA GLU A 86 -0.86 21.93 -39.47
C GLU A 86 -1.61 20.63 -39.75
N THR A 87 -2.25 20.04 -38.74
CA THR A 87 -3.03 18.80 -38.87
C THR A 87 -4.49 19.03 -39.29
N VAL A 88 -4.98 20.28 -39.29
CA VAL A 88 -6.32 20.62 -39.80
C VAL A 88 -6.43 20.25 -41.27
N GLY A 89 -7.29 19.28 -41.57
CA GLY A 89 -7.54 18.79 -42.92
C GLY A 89 -6.70 17.57 -43.32
N ASP A 90 -5.89 17.03 -42.41
CA ASP A 90 -5.26 15.73 -42.63
C ASP A 90 -6.31 14.62 -42.72
N THR A 91 -6.15 13.73 -43.69
CA THR A 91 -7.05 12.60 -43.95
C THR A 91 -6.23 11.37 -44.32
N GLY A 92 -6.27 10.34 -43.49
CA GLY A 92 -5.49 9.13 -43.69
C GLY A 92 -5.41 8.27 -42.44
N ILE A 93 -4.46 7.34 -42.41
CA ILE A 93 -4.18 6.52 -41.24
C ILE A 93 -3.53 7.42 -40.17
N GLN A 94 -3.97 7.32 -38.92
CA GLN A 94 -3.56 8.18 -37.78
C GLN A 94 -4.07 9.62 -37.77
N SER A 95 -4.86 10.08 -38.76
CA SER A 95 -5.52 11.40 -38.67
C SER A 95 -6.85 11.26 -37.92
N CYS A 96 -7.15 12.03 -36.86
CA CYS A 96 -8.50 12.00 -36.26
C CYS A 96 -9.54 12.74 -37.12
N SER A 97 -9.87 12.17 -38.28
CA SER A 97 -10.78 12.76 -39.27
C SER A 97 -11.93 11.81 -39.60
N PRO A 98 -13.17 12.33 -39.77
CA PRO A 98 -14.33 11.52 -40.19
C PRO A 98 -14.24 11.07 -41.65
N THR A 99 -13.28 11.59 -42.42
CA THR A 99 -13.09 11.29 -43.85
C THR A 99 -11.68 10.77 -44.11
N GLY A 100 -11.57 9.72 -44.93
CA GLY A 100 -10.29 9.09 -45.27
C GLY A 100 -10.17 7.67 -44.72
N ALA A 101 -9.45 6.81 -45.44
CA ALA A 101 -9.24 5.43 -45.01
C ALA A 101 -8.29 5.39 -43.81
N GLY A 102 -8.76 4.86 -42.68
CA GLY A 102 -7.95 4.69 -41.48
C GLY A 102 -7.94 5.89 -40.51
N GLY A 103 -8.74 6.94 -40.73
CA GLY A 103 -8.77 8.09 -39.79
C GLY A 103 -9.29 7.74 -38.39
N TRP A 104 -10.13 6.72 -38.29
CA TRP A 104 -10.62 6.22 -37.01
C TRP A 104 -9.49 5.74 -36.07
N THR A 105 -8.31 5.37 -36.57
CA THR A 105 -7.19 4.93 -35.72
C THR A 105 -6.55 6.10 -34.97
N GLY A 106 -6.54 7.30 -35.55
CA GLY A 106 -6.07 8.52 -34.89
C GLY A 106 -6.99 8.93 -33.74
N CYS A 107 -8.31 8.95 -33.98
CA CYS A 107 -9.28 9.24 -32.92
C CYS A 107 -9.27 8.20 -31.82
N LEU A 108 -9.01 6.92 -32.13
CA LEU A 108 -8.86 5.90 -31.10
C LEU A 108 -7.69 6.22 -30.16
N GLY A 109 -6.55 6.67 -30.69
CA GLY A 109 -5.42 7.12 -29.89
C GLY A 109 -5.79 8.29 -28.99
N GLU A 110 -6.45 9.31 -29.55
CA GLU A 110 -6.91 10.48 -28.79
C GLU A 110 -7.91 10.12 -27.68
N PHE A 111 -8.84 9.20 -27.93
CA PHE A 111 -9.75 8.72 -26.89
C PHE A 111 -9.04 7.95 -25.78
N ILE A 112 -7.99 7.20 -26.12
CA ILE A 112 -7.18 6.50 -25.13
C ILE A 112 -6.42 7.53 -24.27
N ASP A 113 -5.78 8.50 -24.90
CA ASP A 113 -5.02 9.56 -24.20
C ASP A 113 -5.93 10.37 -23.28
N ASN A 114 -7.11 10.77 -23.77
CA ASN A 114 -8.11 11.47 -22.96
C ASN A 114 -8.59 10.62 -21.77
N ALA A 115 -8.82 9.33 -21.98
CA ALA A 115 -9.22 8.43 -20.89
C ALA A 115 -8.12 8.32 -19.82
N TYR A 116 -6.84 8.27 -20.19
CA TYR A 116 -5.74 8.28 -19.21
C TYR A 116 -5.62 9.63 -18.49
N ALA A 117 -5.74 10.75 -19.22
CA ALA A 117 -5.72 12.09 -18.63
C ALA A 117 -6.84 12.28 -17.58
N GLU A 118 -8.06 11.82 -17.88
CA GLU A 118 -9.17 11.83 -16.93
C GLU A 118 -8.84 11.03 -15.67
N ARG A 119 -8.26 9.82 -15.82
CA ARG A 119 -7.89 8.97 -14.67
C ARG A 119 -6.81 9.59 -13.79
N ASP A 120 -5.84 10.29 -14.38
CA ASP A 120 -4.77 10.95 -13.62
C ASP A 120 -5.30 12.13 -12.79
N THR A 121 -6.34 12.82 -13.29
CA THR A 121 -7.02 13.91 -12.57
C THR A 121 -8.10 13.43 -11.60
N ASP A 122 -8.45 12.15 -11.61
CA ASP A 122 -9.49 11.60 -10.75
C ASP A 122 -9.09 11.72 -9.28
N ALA A 123 -9.98 12.32 -8.49
CA ALA A 123 -9.73 12.60 -7.08
C ALA A 123 -9.40 11.31 -6.28
N SER A 124 -9.96 10.15 -6.66
CA SER A 124 -9.72 8.88 -5.97
C SER A 124 -8.27 8.42 -6.06
N VAL A 125 -7.57 8.71 -7.16
CA VAL A 125 -6.15 8.37 -7.36
C VAL A 125 -5.24 9.26 -6.50
N ARG A 126 -5.61 10.52 -6.30
CA ARG A 126 -4.89 11.42 -5.39
C ARG A 126 -5.10 11.03 -3.92
N PHE A 127 -6.32 10.65 -3.55
CA PHE A 127 -6.62 10.18 -2.20
C PHE A 127 -5.95 8.84 -1.89
N SER A 128 -5.84 7.91 -2.85
CA SER A 128 -5.15 6.64 -2.62
C SER A 128 -3.67 6.82 -2.28
N GLN A 129 -3.00 7.79 -2.89
CA GLN A 129 -1.61 8.12 -2.57
C GLN A 129 -1.44 8.72 -1.17
N LEU A 130 -2.37 9.58 -0.75
CA LEU A 130 -2.38 10.08 0.63
C LEU A 130 -2.59 8.95 1.64
N ILE A 131 -3.42 7.95 1.31
CA ILE A 131 -3.61 6.75 2.15
C ILE A 131 -2.31 5.93 2.23
N GLU A 132 -1.59 5.78 1.12
CA GLU A 132 -0.30 5.07 1.09
C GLU A 132 0.75 5.81 1.93
N GLU A 133 0.81 7.14 1.84
CA GLU A 133 1.70 7.97 2.66
C GLU A 133 1.41 7.81 4.17
N GLU A 134 0.15 7.85 4.58
CA GLU A 134 -0.22 7.63 5.99
C GLU A 134 0.07 6.21 6.47
N ARG A 135 -0.15 5.20 5.61
CA ARG A 135 0.25 3.82 5.91
C ARG A 135 1.76 3.71 6.11
N ALA A 136 2.55 4.33 5.23
CA ALA A 136 4.00 4.36 5.36
C ALA A 136 4.43 5.05 6.67
N ARG A 137 3.77 6.15 7.07
CA ARG A 137 4.05 6.84 8.34
C ARG A 137 3.74 5.95 9.56
N ARG A 138 2.62 5.24 9.55
CA ARG A 138 2.29 4.28 10.63
C ARG A 138 3.26 3.12 10.69
N LEU A 139 3.60 2.54 9.54
CA LEU A 139 4.58 1.46 9.46
C LEU A 139 5.95 1.91 9.98
N ALA A 140 6.41 3.10 9.61
CA ALA A 140 7.66 3.65 10.12
C ALA A 140 7.66 3.84 11.65
N ALA A 141 6.53 4.23 12.24
CA ALA A 141 6.40 4.32 13.70
C ALA A 141 6.46 2.95 14.38
N ILE A 142 5.81 1.94 13.79
CA ILE A 142 5.84 0.55 14.28
C ILE A 142 7.24 -0.03 14.16
N ASP A 143 7.93 0.20 13.04
CA ASP A 143 9.29 -0.29 12.82
C ASP A 143 10.27 0.32 13.83
N ALA A 144 10.12 1.61 14.15
CA ALA A 144 10.94 2.26 15.19
C ALA A 144 10.69 1.68 16.59
N GLU A 145 9.44 1.41 16.97
CA GLU A 145 9.10 0.77 18.25
C GLU A 145 9.61 -0.69 18.33
N ALA A 146 9.54 -1.40 17.20
CA ALA A 146 10.06 -2.76 17.08
C ALA A 146 11.60 -2.79 17.25
N GLU A 147 12.32 -1.83 16.67
CA GLU A 147 13.77 -1.71 16.81
C GLU A 147 14.18 -1.46 18.27
N GLU A 148 13.52 -0.53 18.98
CA GLU A 148 13.77 -0.26 20.40
C GLU A 148 13.47 -1.49 21.27
N THR A 149 12.38 -2.19 20.97
CA THR A 149 12.02 -3.40 21.70
C THR A 149 13.04 -4.51 21.45
N GLN A 150 13.50 -4.66 20.22
CA GLN A 150 14.50 -5.66 19.87
C GLN A 150 15.84 -5.35 20.56
N SER A 151 16.30 -4.09 20.57
CA SER A 151 17.54 -3.73 21.27
C SER A 151 17.45 -4.01 22.78
N ARG A 152 16.32 -3.69 23.40
CA ARG A 152 16.08 -3.97 24.83
C ARG A 152 16.09 -5.48 25.12
N VAL A 153 15.54 -6.30 24.24
CA VAL A 153 15.56 -7.77 24.39
C VAL A 153 16.99 -8.30 24.23
N GLU A 154 17.74 -7.83 23.24
CA GLU A 154 19.14 -8.25 23.01
C GLU A 154 20.06 -7.89 24.19
N GLU A 155 19.86 -6.74 24.83
CA GLU A 155 20.56 -6.37 26.06
C GLU A 155 20.22 -7.31 27.23
N ALA A 156 18.93 -7.57 27.44
CA ALA A 156 18.46 -8.48 28.49
C ALA A 156 18.94 -9.93 28.28
N GLU A 157 18.96 -10.41 27.03
CA GLU A 157 19.52 -11.73 26.68
C GLU A 157 21.02 -11.79 26.96
N ARG A 158 21.78 -10.73 26.65
CA ARG A 158 23.22 -10.65 26.94
C ARG A 158 23.49 -10.76 28.44
N GLU A 159 22.78 -9.98 29.25
CA GLU A 159 22.89 -10.04 30.72
C GLU A 159 22.54 -11.43 31.27
N TYR A 160 21.51 -12.08 30.71
CA TYR A 160 21.12 -13.43 31.09
C TYR A 160 22.21 -14.46 30.77
N PHE A 161 22.80 -14.39 29.57
CA PHE A 161 23.89 -15.27 29.15
C PHE A 161 25.15 -15.05 30.01
N GLU A 162 25.49 -13.82 30.34
CA GLU A 162 26.63 -13.50 31.22
C GLU A 162 26.44 -14.09 32.63
N ARG A 163 25.25 -13.96 33.23
CA ARG A 163 24.94 -14.63 34.51
C ARG A 163 25.11 -16.15 34.42
N GLN A 164 24.54 -16.77 33.38
CA GLN A 164 24.65 -18.22 33.21
C GLN A 164 26.10 -18.69 33.04
N GLN A 165 26.92 -17.95 32.28
CA GLN A 165 28.33 -18.28 32.10
C GLN A 165 29.12 -18.12 33.41
N ALA A 166 28.84 -17.08 34.19
CA ALA A 166 29.48 -16.88 35.49
C ALA A 166 29.11 -18.00 36.49
N GLU A 167 27.84 -18.41 36.52
CA GLU A 167 27.36 -19.55 37.33
C GLU A 167 28.02 -20.86 36.89
N ALA A 168 28.11 -21.12 35.58
CA ALA A 168 28.77 -22.32 35.04
C ALA A 168 30.29 -22.33 35.33
N GLN A 169 30.97 -21.19 35.20
CA GLN A 169 32.38 -21.06 35.55
C GLN A 169 32.60 -21.27 37.06
N ALA A 170 31.74 -20.70 37.91
CA ALA A 170 31.80 -20.91 39.36
C ALA A 170 31.62 -22.39 39.71
N ALA A 171 30.65 -23.09 39.10
CA ALA A 171 30.48 -24.52 39.28
C ALA A 171 31.70 -25.34 38.82
N SER A 172 32.34 -24.96 37.70
CA SER A 172 33.55 -25.66 37.21
C SER A 172 34.80 -25.42 38.05
N ASN A 173 34.91 -24.24 38.67
CA ASN A 173 36.01 -23.89 39.57
C ASN A 173 35.90 -24.64 40.92
N ASP A 174 34.67 -24.90 41.37
CA ASP A 174 34.42 -25.70 42.58
C ASP A 174 34.82 -27.18 42.37
N GLU A 175 34.63 -27.73 41.16
CA GLU A 175 35.09 -29.08 40.82
C GLU A 175 36.62 -29.23 40.66
N THR A 176 37.34 -28.14 40.39
CA THR A 176 38.81 -28.13 40.26
C THR A 176 39.55 -27.67 41.51
N GLY A 177 38.82 -27.17 42.51
CA GLY A 177 39.34 -26.49 43.70
C GLY A 177 39.51 -27.35 44.95
N THR A 178 39.13 -28.63 44.97
CA THR A 178 39.31 -29.50 46.16
C THR A 178 40.80 -29.79 46.38
N PRO A 179 41.48 -29.23 47.39
CA PRO A 179 42.80 -29.70 47.80
C PRO A 179 42.59 -31.03 48.51
N GLU A 180 43.39 -32.03 48.15
CA GLU A 180 43.43 -33.33 48.80
C GLU A 180 43.84 -33.14 50.28
N GLU A 181 42.85 -32.97 51.16
CA GLU A 181 43.05 -32.93 52.62
C GLU A 181 43.38 -34.34 53.09
N GLU A 182 44.64 -34.51 53.48
CA GLU A 182 45.28 -35.72 54.00
C GLU A 182 44.47 -36.33 55.15
N LEU A 183 43.86 -37.50 54.90
CA LEU A 183 43.18 -38.29 55.91
C LEU A 183 44.21 -38.86 56.92
N PRO A 184 44.06 -38.68 58.24
CA PRO A 184 44.95 -39.30 59.21
C PRO A 184 44.79 -40.83 59.19
N SER A 185 45.92 -41.53 59.05
CA SER A 185 46.00 -42.99 59.07
C SER A 185 45.75 -43.56 60.47
N PRO A 186 44.95 -44.64 60.60
CA PRO A 186 44.70 -45.29 61.89
C PRO A 186 45.82 -46.28 62.27
N GLU A 187 46.31 -46.18 63.52
CA GLU A 187 46.93 -47.28 64.30
C GLU A 187 45.83 -48.15 64.95
#